data_AF-A0A4Y2VFW9-F1
#
_entry.id   AF-A0A4Y2VFW9-F1
#
_cell.length_a   1.000
_cell.length_b   1.000
_cell.length_c   1.000
_cell.angle_alpha   90.00
_cell.angle_beta   90.00
_cell.angle_gamma   90.00
#
_symmetry.space_group_name_H-M   'P 1'
#
loop_
_entity.id
_entity.type
_entity.pdbx_description
1 polymer ?
#
loop_
_entity_poly.entity_id
_entity_poly.type
_entity_poly.pdbx_seq_one_letter_code
_entity_poly.pdbx_strand_id
1 'polypeptide(L)'
;MEIELEKLRTTSDGSTNPKHEKPSCYELTKTVPSFYPKNGDITLFLPLFERQEKRVHIDTKDWVSGLLILLPSDIVQLIEREYEENFDNYNYIKGVLPKRFKLSPEEIRKKFLHHQKNFEKSWLEFTFEI
;
A
#
# COMPACT_ATOMS: atom_id res chain seq x y z
N MET A 1 -12.13 31.14 -63.15
CA MET A 1 -12.33 31.08 -61.69
C MET A 1 -12.01 29.66 -61.31
N GLU A 2 -10.72 29.38 -61.15
CA GLU A 2 -10.18 28.04 -60.91
C GLU A 2 -9.58 28.03 -59.50
N ILE A 3 -9.90 26.96 -58.78
CA ILE A 3 -9.79 26.83 -57.34
C ILE A 3 -8.38 26.32 -57.00
N GLU A 4 -7.56 27.16 -56.39
CA GLU A 4 -6.30 26.77 -55.75
C GLU A 4 -6.63 26.04 -54.43
N LEU A 5 -6.53 24.70 -54.45
CA LEU A 5 -6.45 23.89 -53.23
C LEU A 5 -4.99 23.54 -53.00
N GLU A 6 -4.30 24.43 -52.28
CA GLU A 6 -2.95 24.23 -51.76
C GLU A 6 -2.94 22.98 -50.86
N LYS A 7 -2.22 21.98 -51.34
CA LYS A 7 -2.06 20.65 -50.76
C LYS A 7 -0.94 20.69 -49.72
N LEU A 8 -1.25 21.07 -48.48
CA LEU A 8 -0.31 20.89 -47.37
C LEU A 8 -0.20 19.41 -46.99
N ARG A 9 0.82 18.75 -47.55
CA ARG A 9 1.41 17.53 -46.99
C ARG A 9 2.14 17.91 -45.69
N THR A 10 1.58 17.55 -44.55
CA THR A 10 2.33 17.40 -43.30
C THR A 10 2.44 15.91 -43.00
N THR A 11 3.58 15.36 -43.40
CA THR A 11 4.13 14.10 -42.87
C THR A 11 4.79 14.36 -41.53
N SER A 12 4.82 13.34 -40.66
CA SER A 12 5.64 13.22 -39.44
C SER A 12 5.23 14.14 -38.28
N ASP A 13 4.99 13.69 -37.05
CA ASP A 13 5.32 12.42 -36.41
C ASP A 13 4.23 12.07 -35.39
N GLY A 14 3.64 10.88 -35.56
CA GLY A 14 2.97 10.18 -34.47
C GLY A 14 4.02 9.68 -33.48
N SER A 15 4.60 10.57 -32.68
CA SER A 15 5.30 10.17 -31.46
C SER A 15 4.27 10.11 -30.35
N THR A 16 3.52 9.01 -30.31
CA THR A 16 2.98 8.50 -29.05
C THR A 16 4.17 8.08 -28.20
N ASN A 17 4.81 9.04 -27.53
CA ASN A 17 5.50 8.73 -26.29
C ASN A 17 4.42 8.19 -25.36
N PRO A 18 4.47 6.93 -24.88
CA PRO A 18 3.76 6.61 -23.66
C PRO A 18 4.33 7.58 -22.64
N LYS A 19 3.53 8.56 -22.22
CA LYS A 19 3.86 9.33 -21.03
C LYS A 19 4.12 8.25 -19.98
N HIS A 20 5.37 8.08 -19.57
CA HIS A 20 5.69 7.31 -18.39
C HIS A 20 5.01 8.08 -17.26
N GLU A 21 3.74 7.77 -17.02
CA GLU A 21 3.03 8.21 -15.85
C GLU A 21 3.89 7.79 -14.69
N LYS A 22 4.34 8.78 -13.91
CA LYS A 22 5.14 8.49 -12.73
C LYS A 22 4.31 7.53 -11.88
N PRO A 23 4.90 6.40 -11.43
CA PRO A 23 4.20 5.52 -10.54
C PRO A 23 3.73 6.33 -9.34
N SER A 24 2.49 6.10 -8.95
CA SER A 24 1.77 6.90 -7.97
C SER A 24 1.40 6.01 -6.80
N CYS A 25 1.65 6.47 -5.57
CA CYS A 25 1.30 5.73 -4.36
C CYS A 25 -0.21 5.44 -4.26
N TYR A 26 -1.05 6.23 -4.93
CA TYR A 26 -2.50 6.01 -5.02
C TYR A 26 -2.89 4.74 -5.79
N GLU A 27 -2.03 4.24 -6.69
CA GLU A 27 -2.27 2.98 -7.41
C GLU A 27 -2.20 1.75 -6.49
N LEU A 28 -1.58 1.89 -5.31
CA LEU A 28 -1.49 0.80 -4.32
C LEU A 28 -2.84 0.48 -3.71
N THR A 29 -3.76 1.43 -3.64
CA THR A 29 -5.14 1.18 -3.16
C THR A 29 -5.87 0.11 -3.96
N LYS A 30 -5.41 -0.17 -5.19
CA LYS A 30 -5.96 -1.22 -6.06
C LYS A 30 -5.35 -2.60 -5.80
N THR A 31 -4.19 -2.68 -5.15
CA THR A 31 -3.38 -3.91 -5.03
C THR A 31 -3.07 -4.32 -3.59
N VAL A 32 -2.97 -3.37 -2.67
CA VAL A 32 -2.78 -3.59 -1.23
C VAL A 32 -4.09 -3.30 -0.52
N PRO A 33 -4.67 -4.28 0.20
CA PRO A 33 -5.83 -3.99 1.05
C PRO A 33 -5.42 -3.05 2.18
N SER A 34 -6.31 -2.13 2.56
CA SER A 34 -6.10 -1.27 3.73
C SER A 34 -5.86 -2.10 4.99
N PHE A 35 -5.00 -1.60 5.87
CA PHE A 35 -4.70 -2.25 7.13
C PHE A 35 -5.92 -2.25 8.05
N TYR A 36 -6.21 -3.40 8.65
CA TYR A 36 -7.34 -3.54 9.57
C TYR A 36 -6.85 -3.76 11.01
N PRO A 37 -6.79 -2.74 11.88
CA PRO A 37 -6.10 -2.79 13.17
C PRO A 37 -6.61 -3.86 14.13
N LYS A 38 -7.90 -4.22 14.07
CA LYS A 38 -8.46 -5.22 15.00
C LYS A 38 -7.96 -6.63 14.71
N ASN A 39 -7.72 -6.97 13.44
CA ASN A 39 -7.37 -8.33 13.04
C ASN A 39 -6.04 -8.45 12.29
N GLY A 40 -5.50 -7.35 11.77
CA GLY A 40 -4.29 -7.32 10.99
C GLY A 40 -3.04 -7.31 11.86
N ASP A 41 -2.03 -8.06 11.44
CA ASP A 41 -0.69 -7.99 12.02
C ASP A 41 0.14 -6.97 11.24
N ILE A 42 0.50 -5.87 11.89
CA ILE A 42 1.31 -4.80 11.29
C ILE A 42 2.69 -5.31 10.83
N THR A 43 3.21 -6.36 11.48
CA THR A 43 4.49 -6.97 11.14
C THR A 43 4.44 -7.79 9.85
N LEU A 44 3.26 -8.29 9.46
CA LEU A 44 3.02 -8.94 8.16
C LEU A 44 2.63 -7.93 7.08
N PHE A 45 1.91 -6.87 7.47
CA PHE A 45 1.48 -5.82 6.56
C PHE A 45 2.65 -5.01 5.98
N LEU A 46 3.61 -4.58 6.82
CA LEU A 46 4.72 -3.74 6.38
C LEU A 46 5.58 -4.40 5.27
N PRO A 47 6.02 -5.67 5.39
CA PRO A 47 6.72 -6.35 4.29
C PRO A 47 5.89 -6.48 3.01
N LEU A 48 4.57 -6.69 3.10
CA LEU A 48 3.69 -6.75 1.94
C LEU A 48 3.65 -5.40 1.21
N PHE A 49 3.50 -4.32 1.98
CA PHE A 49 3.53 -2.95 1.49
C PHE A 49 4.86 -2.64 0.79
N GLU A 50 6.02 -2.90 1.43
CA GLU A 50 7.34 -2.67 0.84
C GLU A 50 7.53 -3.41 -0.47
N ARG A 51 7.01 -4.64 -0.57
CA ARG A 51 7.07 -5.42 -1.79
C ARG A 51 6.27 -4.78 -2.92
N GLN A 52 5.11 -4.19 -2.63
CA GLN A 52 4.34 -3.50 -3.66
C GLN A 52 4.99 -2.18 -4.08
N GLU A 53 5.43 -1.35 -3.14
CA GLU A 53 6.14 -0.11 -3.44
C GLU A 53 7.37 -0.35 -4.33
N LYS A 54 8.14 -1.40 -4.04
CA LYS A 54 9.28 -1.83 -4.88
C LYS A 54 8.85 -2.31 -6.27
N ARG A 55 7.70 -3.00 -6.39
CA ARG A 55 7.17 -3.49 -7.68
C ARG A 55 6.72 -2.36 -8.59
N VAL A 56 6.15 -1.30 -8.01
CA VAL A 56 5.75 -0.10 -8.75
C VAL A 56 6.88 0.93 -8.87
N HIS A 57 8.10 0.61 -8.41
CA HIS A 57 9.28 1.47 -8.50
C HIS A 57 9.10 2.86 -7.88
N ILE A 58 8.39 2.94 -6.76
CA ILE A 58 8.21 4.19 -6.00
C ILE A 58 9.49 4.47 -5.20
N ASP A 59 9.91 5.74 -5.19
CA ASP A 59 11.04 6.21 -4.41
C ASP A 59 10.73 6.07 -2.91
N THR A 60 11.69 5.59 -2.13
CA THR A 60 11.57 5.41 -0.67
C THR A 60 11.12 6.66 0.09
N LYS A 61 11.40 7.86 -0.43
CA LYS A 61 10.93 9.12 0.16
C LYS A 61 9.41 9.26 0.11
N ASP A 62 8.75 8.63 -0.87
CA ASP A 62 7.32 8.72 -1.10
C ASP A 62 6.55 7.57 -0.42
N TRP A 63 7.24 6.57 0.14
CA TRP A 63 6.61 5.41 0.78
C TRP A 63 5.78 5.78 2.00
N VAL A 64 6.16 6.83 2.75
CA VAL A 64 5.34 7.27 3.87
C VAL A 64 3.95 7.71 3.38
N SER A 65 3.89 8.48 2.29
CA SER A 65 2.61 8.91 1.71
C SER A 65 1.73 7.73 1.29
N GLY A 66 2.32 6.70 0.66
CA GLY A 66 1.62 5.47 0.29
C GLY A 66 1.13 4.68 1.50
N LEU A 67 1.95 4.61 2.55
CA LEU A 67 1.60 3.93 3.78
C LEU A 67 0.41 4.60 4.47
N LEU A 68 0.38 5.92 4.56
CA LEU A 68 -0.71 6.67 5.22
C LEU A 68 -2.07 6.45 4.55
N ILE A 69 -2.11 6.28 3.23
CA ILE A 69 -3.35 6.01 2.49
C ILE A 69 -3.93 4.63 2.84
N LEU A 70 -3.06 3.68 3.20
CA LEU A 70 -3.44 2.31 3.50
C LEU A 70 -3.70 2.08 5.00
N LEU A 71 -3.30 3.02 5.86
CA LEU A 71 -3.54 2.96 7.29
C LEU A 71 -4.87 3.65 7.64
N PRO A 72 -5.64 3.11 8.61
CA PRO A 72 -6.82 3.78 9.09
C PRO A 72 -6.46 5.05 9.90
N SER A 73 -7.42 5.97 9.95
CA SER A 73 -7.22 7.34 10.44
C SER A 73 -6.73 7.41 11.89
N ASP A 74 -7.15 6.47 12.74
CA ASP A 74 -6.70 6.36 14.14
C ASP A 74 -5.19 6.10 14.24
N ILE A 75 -4.63 5.27 13.35
CA ILE A 75 -3.19 5.01 13.26
C ILE A 75 -2.47 6.22 12.68
N VAL A 76 -3.00 6.81 11.61
CA VAL A 76 -2.42 8.00 10.96
C VAL A 76 -2.26 9.14 11.97
N GLN A 77 -3.30 9.44 12.75
CA GLN A 77 -3.25 10.47 13.80
C GLN A 77 -2.22 10.17 14.91
N LEU A 78 -1.94 8.90 15.18
CA LEU A 78 -0.88 8.52 16.14
C LEU A 78 0.51 8.74 15.56
N ILE A 79 0.71 8.51 14.26
CA ILE A 79 1.98 8.78 13.56
C ILE A 79 2.24 10.29 13.48
N GLU A 80 1.23 11.11 13.15
CA GLU A 80 1.34 12.57 13.11
C GLU A 80 1.82 13.17 14.44
N ARG A 81 1.53 12.50 15.56
CA ARG A 81 1.94 12.94 16.91
C ARG A 81 3.38 12.54 17.28
N GLU A 82 4.04 11.66 16.54
CA GLU A 82 5.39 11.14 16.85
C GLU A 82 6.56 12.08 16.41
N TYR A 83 6.30 13.39 16.26
CA TYR A 83 7.20 14.48 15.84
C TYR A 83 7.48 14.61 14.33
N GLU A 84 7.43 15.87 13.87
CA GLU A 84 7.46 16.32 12.47
C GLU A 84 8.77 15.98 11.73
N GLU A 85 9.91 15.93 12.45
CA GLU A 85 11.23 15.66 11.85
C GLU A 85 11.43 14.23 11.34
N ASN A 86 10.65 13.26 11.86
CA ASN A 86 10.79 11.85 11.49
C ASN A 86 9.60 11.32 10.67
N PHE A 87 8.60 12.16 10.39
CA PHE A 87 7.38 11.75 9.71
C PHE A 87 7.68 11.22 8.31
N ASP A 88 8.59 11.84 7.57
CA ASP A 88 8.96 11.38 6.22
C ASP A 88 9.98 10.22 6.23
N ASN A 89 10.43 9.77 7.40
CA ASN A 89 11.39 8.68 7.53
C ASN A 89 10.68 7.32 7.67
N TYR A 90 10.55 6.62 6.53
CA TYR A 90 9.96 5.28 6.50
C TYR A 90 10.60 4.28 7.48
N ASN A 91 11.94 4.30 7.63
CA ASN A 91 12.64 3.37 8.52
C ASN A 91 12.30 3.62 10.00
N TYR A 92 12.11 4.89 10.37
CA TYR A 92 11.64 5.27 11.70
C TYR A 92 10.21 4.75 11.94
N ILE A 93 9.28 5.08 11.03
CA ILE A 93 7.87 4.66 11.12
C ILE A 93 7.75 3.14 11.20
N LYS A 94 8.49 2.41 10.36
CA LYS A 94 8.56 0.95 10.36
C LYS A 94 8.99 0.38 11.72
N GLY A 95 9.86 1.07 12.46
CA GLY A 95 10.30 0.64 13.79
C GLY A 95 9.30 0.95 14.91
N VAL A 96 8.51 2.02 14.77
CA VAL A 96 7.53 2.46 15.77
C VAL A 96 6.23 1.67 15.67
N LEU A 97 5.73 1.43 14.45
CA LEU A 97 4.44 0.78 14.19
C LEU A 97 4.30 -0.58 14.90
N PRO A 98 5.26 -1.52 14.81
CA PRO A 98 5.20 -2.78 15.55
C PRO A 98 5.23 -2.61 17.07
N LYS A 99 5.85 -1.57 17.62
CA LYS A 99 5.86 -1.37 19.08
C LYS A 99 4.50 -0.97 19.63
N ARG A 100 3.67 -0.31 18.80
CA ARG A 100 2.36 0.22 19.19
C ARG A 100 1.20 -0.69 18.78
N PHE A 101 1.33 -1.38 17.65
CA PHE A 101 0.23 -2.15 17.03
C PHE A 101 0.54 -3.65 16.89
N LYS A 102 1.66 -4.14 17.41
CA LYS A 102 1.87 -5.59 17.52
C LYS A 102 0.83 -6.15 18.47
N LEU A 103 0.10 -7.15 17.98
CA LEU A 103 -0.84 -7.90 18.79
C LEU A 103 -0.11 -8.46 20.02
N SER A 104 -0.68 -8.20 21.19
CA SER A 104 -0.22 -8.81 22.42
C SER A 104 -0.38 -10.34 22.34
N PRO A 105 0.46 -11.12 23.04
CA PRO A 105 0.26 -12.56 23.16
C PRO A 105 -1.16 -12.93 23.62
N GLU A 106 -1.79 -12.09 24.43
CA GLU A 106 -3.17 -12.21 24.91
C GLU A 106 -4.20 -12.06 23.79
N GLU A 107 -4.02 -11.12 22.86
CA GLU A 107 -4.90 -10.94 21.70
C GLU A 107 -4.75 -12.09 20.70
N ILE A 108 -3.51 -12.58 20.50
CA ILE A 108 -3.25 -13.78 19.68
C ILE A 108 -3.92 -14.99 20.33
N ARG A 109 -3.77 -15.17 21.65
CA ARG A 109 -4.47 -16.23 22.39
C ARG A 109 -5.98 -16.12 22.28
N LYS A 110 -6.56 -14.93 22.42
CA LYS A 110 -7.99 -14.70 22.23
C LYS A 110 -8.42 -15.09 20.82
N LYS A 111 -7.68 -14.69 19.79
CA LYS A 111 -7.96 -15.13 18.42
C LYS A 111 -7.92 -16.65 18.30
N PHE A 112 -6.87 -17.30 18.79
CA PHE A 112 -6.75 -18.76 18.76
C PHE A 112 -7.94 -19.47 19.45
N LEU A 113 -8.37 -18.96 20.62
CA LEU A 113 -9.50 -19.52 21.37
C LEU A 113 -10.84 -19.35 20.64
N HIS A 114 -11.02 -18.27 19.89
CA HIS A 114 -12.25 -18.00 19.15
C HIS A 114 -12.18 -18.48 17.68
N HIS A 115 -11.00 -18.94 17.23
CA HIS A 115 -10.78 -19.46 15.90
C HIS A 115 -11.21 -20.92 15.84
N GLN A 116 -12.45 -21.15 15.41
CA GLN A 116 -12.99 -22.48 15.17
C GLN A 116 -12.93 -22.81 13.69
N LYS A 117 -12.59 -24.08 13.39
CA LYS A 117 -12.60 -24.58 12.02
C LYS A 117 -14.03 -24.50 11.49
N ASN A 118 -14.20 -23.75 10.41
CA ASN A 118 -15.44 -23.78 9.64
C ASN A 118 -15.56 -25.17 8.98
N PHE A 119 -16.77 -25.76 9.01
CA PHE A 119 -17.08 -27.04 8.37
C PHE A 119 -16.79 -27.05 6.86
N GLU A 120 -16.85 -25.88 6.22
CA GLU A 120 -16.56 -25.72 4.78
C GLU A 120 -15.06 -25.71 4.46
N LYS A 121 -14.19 -25.51 5.45
CA LYS A 121 -12.74 -25.39 5.25
C LYS A 121 -12.01 -26.70 5.53
N SER A 122 -11.02 -27.01 4.69
CA SER A 122 -10.07 -28.07 4.96
C SER A 122 -9.25 -27.76 6.22
N TRP A 123 -8.70 -28.79 6.86
CA TRP A 123 -7.79 -28.61 7.99
C TRP A 123 -6.53 -27.80 7.60
N LEU A 124 -6.12 -27.90 6.34
CA LEU A 124 -4.97 -27.16 5.80
C LEU A 124 -5.27 -25.66 5.72
N GLU A 125 -6.42 -25.27 5.17
CA GLU A 125 -6.85 -23.87 5.13
C GLU A 125 -7.00 -23.28 6.54
N PHE A 126 -7.56 -24.05 7.47
CA PHE A 126 -7.68 -23.65 8.88
C PHE A 126 -6.32 -23.32 9.52
N THR A 127 -5.26 -24.09 9.23
CA THR A 127 -3.94 -23.83 9.81
C THR A 127 -3.28 -22.54 9.31
N PHE A 128 -3.68 -22.01 8.16
CA PHE A 128 -3.12 -20.78 7.59
C PHE A 128 -3.89 -19.51 8.01
N GLU A 129 -4.99 -19.64 8.75
CA GLU A 129 -5.85 -18.51 9.16
C GLU A 129 -5.55 -17.95 10.56
N ILE A 130 -4.63 -18.60 11.30
CA ILE A 130 -4.24 -18.22 12.66
C ILE A 130 -3.04 -17.27 12.66
#